data_AF-A0A9X0F9M4-F1
#
_entry.id   AF-A0A9X0F9M4-F1
#
_cell.length_a   1.000
_cell.length_b   1.000
_cell.length_c   1.000
_cell.angle_alpha   90.00
_cell.angle_beta   90.00
_cell.angle_gamma   90.00
#
_symmetry.space_group_name_H-M   'P 1'
#
loop_
_entity.id
_entity.type
_entity.pdbx_description
1 polymer ?
#
loop_
_entity_poly.entity_id
_entity_poly.type
_entity_poly.pdbx_seq_one_letter_code
_entity_poly.pdbx_strand_id
1 'polypeptide(L)' 'MKQILIKITSGEPILTQPHLKFKFLKKFYLSISENYKNLNRYFGIEENVSDQIWFYGFFATSIFMMFFTYLFSGILYGF' A
#
# COMPACT_ATOMS: atom_id res chain seq x y z
N MET A 1 -28.54 54.64 8.44
CA MET A 1 -28.24 53.57 9.41
C MET A 1 -27.51 52.46 8.69
N LYS A 2 -26.24 52.23 9.02
CA LYS A 2 -25.39 51.22 8.36
C LYS A 2 -25.27 50.04 9.31
N GLN A 3 -25.99 48.96 9.01
CA GLN A 3 -26.01 47.77 9.86
C GLN A 3 -24.64 47.10 9.78
N ILE A 4 -23.94 47.10 10.92
CA ILE A 4 -22.65 46.44 11.12
C ILE A 4 -22.95 44.94 11.16
N LEU A 5 -22.74 44.27 10.03
CA LEU A 5 -22.84 42.82 9.95
C LEU A 5 -21.62 42.25 10.70
N ILE A 6 -21.91 41.72 11.89
CA ILE A 6 -20.95 41.30 12.88
C ILE A 6 -19.95 40.32 12.26
N LYS A 7 -18.70 40.74 12.30
CA LYS A 7 -17.46 39.97 12.12
C LYS A 7 -17.55 38.64 12.87
N ILE A 8 -17.90 37.56 12.17
CA ILE A 8 -17.64 36.21 12.66
C ILE A 8 -16.22 35.87 12.22
N THR A 9 -15.26 36.30 13.04
CA THR A 9 -13.93 35.69 13.08
C THR A 9 -14.11 34.28 13.64
N SER A 10 -14.15 33.27 12.78
CA SER A 10 -13.92 31.88 13.16
C SER A 10 -12.76 31.35 12.31
N GLY A 11 -11.55 31.69 12.74
CA GLY A 11 -10.29 31.23 12.15
C GLY A 11 -9.95 29.79 12.54
N GLU A 12 -10.94 28.95 12.78
CA GLU A 12 -10.76 27.52 13.02
C GLU A 12 -11.73 26.75 12.12
N PRO A 13 -11.26 25.74 11.36
CA PRO A 13 -12.16 24.84 10.66
C PRO A 13 -12.89 23.98 11.71
N ILE A 14 -14.12 24.37 12.05
CA ILE A 14 -14.97 23.74 13.10
C ILE A 14 -15.36 22.28 12.76
N LEU A 15 -15.05 21.79 11.55
CA LEU A 15 -15.15 20.38 11.19
C LEU A 15 -13.91 19.99 10.40
N THR A 16 -12.95 19.30 11.02
CA THR A 16 -12.07 18.38 10.27
C THR A 16 -13.01 17.40 9.58
N GLN A 17 -13.27 17.60 8.29
CA GLN A 17 -13.89 16.58 7.46
C GLN A 17 -13.06 15.31 7.69
N PRO A 18 -13.65 14.22 8.20
CA PRO A 18 -12.88 13.00 8.40
C PRO A 18 -12.36 12.65 7.02
N HIS A 19 -11.03 12.67 6.85
CA HIS A 19 -10.38 12.36 5.60
C HIS A 19 -10.75 10.92 5.23
N LEU A 20 -11.86 10.75 4.50
CA LEU A 20 -12.48 9.46 4.22
C LEU A 20 -11.50 8.57 3.44
N LYS A 21 -10.65 9.20 2.63
CA LYS A 21 -9.50 8.59 1.95
C LYS A 21 -8.47 8.00 2.94
N PHE A 22 -8.17 8.69 4.04
CA PHE A 22 -7.21 8.23 5.05
C PHE A 22 -7.74 7.02 5.83
N LYS A 23 -9.06 6.98 6.09
CA LYS A 23 -9.71 5.84 6.75
C LYS A 23 -9.69 4.56 5.89
N PHE A 24 -9.89 4.70 4.58
CA PHE A 24 -9.81 3.58 3.64
C PHE A 24 -8.39 3.03 3.52
N LEU A 25 -7.39 3.90 3.33
CA LEU A 25 -5.98 3.51 3.27
C LEU A 25 -5.53 2.83 4.56
N LYS A 26 -5.95 3.31 5.72
CA LYS A 26 -5.67 2.68 7.02
C LYS A 26 -6.25 1.27 7.10
N LYS A 27 -7.51 1.08 6.68
CA LYS A 27 -8.14 -0.25 6.66
C LYS A 27 -7.45 -1.21 5.69
N PHE A 28 -7.04 -0.70 4.53
CA PHE A 28 -6.31 -1.47 3.53
C PHE A 28 -4.93 -1.91 4.04
N TYR A 29 -4.18 -0.99 4.64
CA TYR A 29 -2.88 -1.29 5.24
C TYR A 29 -3.00 -2.35 6.35
N LEU A 30 -4.00 -2.23 7.22
CA LEU A 30 -4.25 -3.22 8.27
C LEU A 30 -4.51 -4.61 7.68
N SER A 31 -5.37 -4.68 6.65
CA SER A 31 -5.65 -5.94 5.94
C SER A 31 -4.39 -6.56 5.33
N ILE A 32 -3.56 -5.75 4.65
CA ILE A 32 -2.30 -6.22 4.07
C ILE A 32 -1.34 -6.69 5.16
N SER A 33 -1.19 -5.92 6.25
CA SER A 33 -0.29 -6.27 7.33
C SER A 33 -0.69 -7.56 8.02
N GLU A 34 -1.99 -7.80 8.18
CA GLU A 34 -2.50 -9.03 8.79
C GLU A 34 -2.31 -10.23 7.88
N ASN A 35 -2.61 -10.08 6.58
CA ASN A 35 -2.35 -11.12 5.59
C ASN A 35 -0.85 -11.44 5.47
N TYR A 36 0.02 -10.44 5.47
CA TYR A 36 1.48 -10.63 5.44
C TYR A 36 1.96 -11.44 6.64
N LYS A 37 1.50 -11.11 7.85
CA LYS A 37 1.82 -11.88 9.07
C LYS A 37 1.31 -13.31 9.02
N ASN A 38 0.06 -13.51 8.55
CA ASN A 38 -0.53 -14.83 8.42
C ASN A 38 0.22 -15.70 7.40
N LEU A 39 0.66 -15.12 6.28
CA LEU A 39 1.47 -15.82 5.29
C LEU A 39 2.85 -16.17 5.83
N ASN A 40 3.53 -15.24 6.51
CA ASN A 40 4.84 -15.54 7.10
C ASN A 40 4.75 -16.69 8.11
N ARG A 41 3.70 -16.69 8.94
CA ARG A 41 3.43 -17.78 9.88
C ARG A 41 3.05 -19.09 9.21
N TYR A 42 2.32 -19.03 8.10
CA TYR A 42 2.00 -20.22 7.31
C TYR A 42 3.25 -20.88 6.72
N PHE A 43 4.21 -20.07 6.26
CA PHE A 43 5.47 -20.53 5.70
C PHE A 43 6.57 -20.78 6.75
N GLY A 44 6.33 -20.46 8.03
CA GLY A 44 7.30 -20.65 9.12
C GLY A 44 8.50 -19.70 9.06
N ILE A 45 8.32 -18.51 8.48
CA ILE A 45 9.37 -17.48 8.29
C ILE A 45 9.08 -16.20 9.08
N GLU A 46 8.23 -16.28 10.11
CA GLU A 46 7.84 -15.13 10.92
C GLU A 46 8.96 -14.60 11.84
N GLU A 47 9.97 -15.41 12.14
CA GLU A 47 11.00 -15.11 13.14
C GLU A 47 11.96 -13.99 12.71
N ASN A 48 12.47 -14.06 11.47
CA ASN A 48 13.45 -13.11 10.96
C ASN A 48 12.98 -12.40 9.69
N VAL A 49 13.14 -11.08 9.66
CA VAL A 49 12.87 -10.26 8.47
C VAL A 49 13.82 -10.62 7.32
N SER A 50 15.06 -11.01 7.62
CA SER A 50 16.02 -11.49 6.62
C SER A 50 15.47 -12.70 5.85
N ASP A 51 14.90 -13.67 6.55
CA ASP A 51 14.38 -14.89 5.95
C ASP A 51 13.14 -14.59 5.11
N GLN A 52 12.31 -13.64 5.52
CA GLN A 52 11.20 -13.12 4.73
C GLN A 52 11.68 -12.47 3.43
N ILE A 53 12.71 -11.63 3.50
CA ILE A 53 13.30 -10.97 2.32
C ILE A 53 13.86 -12.02 1.35
N TRP A 54 14.59 -13.01 1.86
CA TRP A 54 15.12 -14.09 1.03
C TRP A 54 14.03 -14.93 0.39
N PHE A 55 13.02 -15.33 1.16
CA PHE A 55 11.90 -16.14 0.68
C PHE A 55 11.13 -15.42 -0.42
N TYR A 56 10.59 -14.24 -0.13
CA TYR A 56 9.81 -13.48 -1.11
C TYR A 56 10.67 -12.97 -2.26
N GLY A 57 11.93 -12.62 -2.00
CA GLY A 57 12.89 -12.22 -3.02
C GLY A 57 13.10 -13.32 -4.05
N PHE A 58 13.32 -14.56 -3.60
CA PHE A 58 13.50 -15.70 -4.50
C PHE A 58 12.30 -15.94 -5.43
N PHE A 59 11.08 -15.94 -4.88
CA PHE A 59 9.87 -16.13 -5.69
C PHE A 59 9.63 -14.96 -6.63
N ALA A 60 9.80 -13.72 -6.16
CA ALA A 60 9.66 -12.53 -6.98
C ALA A 60 10.67 -12.54 -8.14
N THR A 61 11.94 -12.85 -7.87
CA THR A 61 12.97 -12.98 -8.90
C THR A 61 12.63 -14.09 -9.90
N SER A 62 12.13 -15.25 -9.43
CA SER A 62 11.77 -16.35 -10.33
C SER A 62 10.63 -15.97 -11.29
N ILE A 63 9.58 -15.33 -10.77
CA ILE A 63 8.46 -14.82 -11.58
C ILE A 63 8.96 -13.76 -12.56
N PHE A 64 9.80 -12.84 -12.08
CA PHE A 64 10.38 -11.79 -12.91
C PHE A 64 11.22 -12.39 -14.04
N MET A 65 12.09 -13.34 -13.77
CA MET A 65 12.89 -14.02 -14.79
C MET A 65 12.00 -14.67 -15.86
N MET A 66 10.90 -15.32 -15.46
CA MET A 66 9.95 -15.91 -16.39
C MET A 66 9.29 -14.83 -17.28
N PHE A 67 8.87 -13.72 -16.66
CA PHE A 67 8.26 -12.60 -17.37
C PHE A 67 9.23 -11.93 -18.35
N PHE A 68 10.48 -11.71 -17.94
CA PHE A 68 11.52 -11.15 -18.79
C PHE A 68 11.86 -12.10 -19.94
N THR A 69 11.96 -13.39 -19.67
CA THR A 69 12.20 -14.39 -20.72
C THR A 69 11.09 -14.33 -21.77
N TYR A 70 9.83 -14.27 -21.33
CA TYR A 70 8.69 -14.13 -22.23
C TYR A 70 8.74 -12.83 -23.05
N LEU A 71 8.97 -11.69 -22.38
CA LEU A 71 9.07 -10.39 -23.04
C LEU A 71 10.22 -10.36 -24.06
N PHE A 72 11.41 -10.78 -23.67
CA PHE A 72 12.56 -10.82 -24.57
C PHE A 72 12.35 -11.79 -25.71
N SER A 73 11.72 -12.94 -25.47
CA SER A 73 11.36 -13.87 -26.54
C SER A 73 10.42 -13.22 -27.55
N GLY A 74 9.37 -12.52 -27.09
CA GLY A 74 8.45 -11.80 -27.98
C GLY A 74 9.12 -10.65 -28.74
N ILE A 75 10.06 -9.93 -28.10
CA ILE A 75 10.81 -8.86 -28.76
C ILE A 75 11.77 -9.39 -29.82
N LEU A 76 12.49 -10.49 -29.53
CA LEU A 76 13.54 -11.02 -30.41
C LEU A 76 13.00 -11.91 -31.53
N TYR A 77 11.95 -12.68 -31.26
CA TYR A 77 11.41 -13.68 -32.20
C TYR A 77 10.02 -13.32 -32.74
N GLY A 78 9.45 -12.18 -32.32
CA GLY A 78 8.09 -11.76 -32.65
C GLY A 78 7.07 -12.27 -31.63
N PHE A 79 5.99 -11.50 -31.45
CA PHE A 79 4.80 -11.96 -30.73
C PHE A 79 3.98 -12.93 -31.58
#